data_AF-A0A952HT47-F1
#
_entry.id   AF-A0A952HT47-F1
#
_cell.length_a   1.000
_cell.length_b   1.000
_cell.length_c   1.000
_cell.angle_alpha   90.00
_cell.angle_beta   90.00
_cell.angle_gamma   90.00
#
_symmetry.space_group_name_H-M   'P 1'
#
loop_
_entity.id
_entity.type
_entity.pdbx_description
1 polymer ?
#
loop_
_entity_poly.entity_id
_entity_poly.type
_entity_poly.pdbx_seq_one_letter_code
_entity_poly.pdbx_strand_id
1 'polypeptide(L)'
;MAKWLKDLFNEYLQEQLEEDLNGVKSSVEIGGVYFGSLQSLSKDKPNKPLYFVVLRKIDDNLYEVMKASDWYHFATGRDVIIDLGTMTMIVESDCNFYLTEEEISRFRLIDRIDDEMTDKIKRFREGEDVDVKKGFTPMSKYINLGDYKDIREAFKEEEFKQIREYHLRIFELLSE
;
A
#
# COMPACT_ATOMS: atom_id res chain seq x y z
N MET A 1 -24.06 8.80 3.18
CA MET A 1 -22.84 8.13 2.68
C MET A 1 -21.97 7.57 3.83
N ALA A 2 -22.58 7.10 4.93
CA ALA A 2 -21.84 6.91 6.20
C ALA A 2 -22.03 5.54 6.90
N LYS A 3 -22.95 4.67 6.45
CA LYS A 3 -23.12 3.33 7.04
C LYS A 3 -22.33 2.28 6.25
N TRP A 4 -22.59 2.16 4.95
CA TRP A 4 -21.88 1.23 4.08
C TRP A 4 -20.35 1.33 4.15
N LEU A 5 -19.77 2.54 4.09
CA LEU A 5 -18.31 2.70 4.16
C LEU A 5 -17.74 2.38 5.56
N LYS A 6 -18.55 2.51 6.62
CA LYS A 6 -18.18 2.04 7.97
C LYS A 6 -18.28 0.53 8.07
N ASP A 7 -19.29 -0.08 7.45
CA ASP A 7 -19.45 -1.53 7.40
C ASP A 7 -18.25 -2.16 6.67
N LEU A 8 -17.86 -1.63 5.50
CA LEU A 8 -16.63 -2.04 4.79
C LEU A 8 -15.37 -1.87 5.64
N PHE A 9 -15.27 -0.78 6.40
CA PHE A 9 -14.10 -0.56 7.24
C PHE A 9 -14.04 -1.57 8.39
N ASN A 10 -15.19 -1.92 8.97
CA ASN A 10 -15.26 -2.96 10.00
C ASN A 10 -14.90 -4.33 9.42
N GLU A 11 -15.30 -4.64 8.18
CA GLU A 11 -14.89 -5.85 7.46
C GLU A 11 -13.35 -5.88 7.30
N TYR A 12 -12.76 -4.81 6.78
CA TYR A 12 -11.30 -4.64 6.67
C TYR A 12 -10.57 -4.83 8.02
N LEU A 13 -11.13 -4.31 9.12
CA LEU A 13 -10.51 -4.46 10.44
C LEU A 13 -10.43 -5.93 10.88
N GLN A 14 -11.43 -6.75 10.54
CA GLN A 14 -11.50 -8.16 10.88
C GLN A 14 -10.82 -9.08 9.85
N GLU A 15 -10.43 -8.55 8.69
CA GLU A 15 -9.81 -9.30 7.62
C GLU A 15 -8.51 -9.98 8.08
N GLN A 16 -8.42 -11.28 7.78
CA GLN A 16 -7.23 -12.12 7.93
C GLN A 16 -7.18 -13.12 6.78
N LEU A 17 -5.97 -13.51 6.39
CA LEU A 17 -5.79 -14.60 5.44
C LEU A 17 -6.12 -15.93 6.12
N GLU A 18 -6.95 -16.73 5.46
CA GLU A 18 -7.28 -18.09 5.94
C GLU A 18 -6.14 -19.08 5.66
N GLU A 19 -5.43 -18.89 4.55
CA GLU A 19 -4.31 -19.74 4.14
C GLU A 19 -2.97 -19.07 4.44
N ASP A 20 -2.02 -19.90 4.88
CA ASP A 20 -0.64 -19.46 4.99
C ASP A 20 0.01 -19.44 3.60
N LEU A 21 0.18 -18.24 3.03
CA LEU A 21 0.84 -18.04 1.75
C LEU A 21 2.38 -18.10 1.86
N ASN A 22 2.93 -18.41 3.04
CA ASN A 22 4.36 -18.54 3.26
C ASN A 22 4.97 -19.67 2.42
N GLY A 23 6.10 -19.38 1.76
CA GLY A 23 6.91 -20.37 1.04
C GLY A 23 6.92 -20.24 -0.49
N VAL A 24 6.16 -19.29 -1.05
CA VAL A 24 6.34 -18.88 -2.45
C VAL A 24 7.62 -18.04 -2.53
N LYS A 25 8.58 -18.46 -3.36
CA LYS A 25 9.75 -17.64 -3.71
C LYS A 25 9.51 -16.96 -5.06
N SER A 26 9.30 -15.66 -5.03
CA SER A 26 9.17 -14.85 -6.25
C SER A 26 10.49 -14.12 -6.56
N SER A 27 10.77 -13.90 -7.84
CA SER A 27 11.77 -12.91 -8.26
C SER A 27 11.32 -11.51 -7.83
N VAL A 28 12.26 -10.66 -7.43
CA VAL A 28 12.00 -9.25 -7.10
C VAL A 28 12.14 -8.40 -8.36
N GLU A 29 11.11 -7.64 -8.69
CA GLU A 29 11.00 -6.91 -9.94
C GLU A 29 10.43 -5.51 -9.71
N ILE A 30 11.07 -4.49 -10.28
CA ILE A 30 10.54 -3.11 -10.29
C ILE A 30 9.24 -3.11 -11.09
N GLY A 31 8.21 -2.42 -10.58
CA GLY A 31 6.85 -2.46 -11.10
C GLY A 31 6.07 -3.72 -10.72
N GLY A 32 6.70 -4.70 -10.06
CA GLY A 32 6.02 -5.89 -9.58
C GLY A 32 5.02 -5.58 -8.46
N VAL A 33 3.82 -6.15 -8.58
CA VAL A 33 2.75 -6.10 -7.57
C VAL A 33 2.76 -7.40 -6.80
N TYR A 34 2.99 -7.31 -5.50
CA TYR A 34 3.14 -8.47 -4.62
C TYR A 34 2.00 -8.57 -3.63
N PHE A 35 1.67 -9.80 -3.27
CA PHE A 35 0.63 -10.15 -2.30
C PHE A 35 1.12 -11.23 -1.35
N GLY A 36 0.75 -11.10 -0.09
CA GLY A 36 1.04 -12.07 0.95
C GLY A 36 0.52 -11.58 2.28
N SER A 37 1.13 -12.10 3.36
CA SER A 37 0.77 -11.75 4.72
C SER A 37 1.77 -10.78 5.33
N LEU A 38 1.32 -9.91 6.25
CA LEU A 38 2.25 -9.23 7.15
C LEU A 38 3.12 -10.21 7.95
N GLN A 39 2.63 -11.43 8.23
CA GLN A 39 3.43 -12.49 8.86
C GLN A 39 4.64 -12.93 8.04
N SER A 40 4.60 -12.73 6.72
CA SER A 40 5.73 -13.04 5.84
C SER A 40 6.92 -12.11 6.10
N LEU A 41 6.69 -10.92 6.66
CA LEU A 41 7.75 -10.03 7.12
C LEU A 41 8.29 -10.48 8.49
N SER A 42 7.40 -10.75 9.45
CA SER A 42 7.79 -11.26 10.76
C SER A 42 6.68 -12.07 11.44
N LYS A 43 7.06 -13.17 12.11
CA LYS A 43 6.11 -14.15 12.68
C LYS A 43 5.25 -13.60 13.83
N ASP A 44 5.65 -12.51 14.46
CA ASP A 44 4.90 -11.82 15.53
C ASP A 44 3.79 -10.91 14.99
N LYS A 45 3.74 -10.65 13.68
CA LYS A 45 2.69 -9.85 13.03
C LYS A 45 1.37 -10.63 12.90
N PRO A 46 0.22 -9.93 12.75
CA PRO A 46 -1.04 -10.60 12.44
C PRO A 46 -1.03 -11.15 11.00
N ASN A 47 -1.82 -12.19 10.73
CA ASN A 47 -1.97 -12.77 9.39
C ASN A 47 -2.84 -11.91 8.46
N LYS A 48 -2.60 -10.59 8.43
CA LYS A 48 -3.36 -9.66 7.59
C LYS A 48 -2.79 -9.64 6.17
N PRO A 49 -3.66 -9.49 5.14
CA PRO A 49 -3.23 -9.20 3.78
C PRO A 49 -2.29 -7.99 3.74
N LEU A 50 -1.24 -8.11 2.94
CA LEU A 50 -0.37 -7.00 2.57
C LEU A 50 -0.13 -7.05 1.06
N TYR A 51 -0.44 -5.94 0.41
CA TYR A 51 -0.08 -5.71 -0.97
C TYR A 51 0.92 -4.56 -1.07
N PHE A 52 1.82 -4.63 -2.03
CA PHE A 52 2.72 -3.54 -2.34
C PHE A 52 3.23 -3.59 -3.78
N VAL A 53 3.68 -2.44 -4.25
CA VAL A 53 4.35 -2.27 -5.55
C VAL A 53 5.81 -1.93 -5.30
N VAL A 54 6.73 -2.62 -5.99
CA VAL A 54 8.17 -2.28 -5.92
C VAL A 54 8.45 -1.09 -6.84
N LEU A 55 8.93 0.02 -6.29
CA LEU A 55 9.14 1.25 -7.08
C LEU A 55 10.55 1.38 -7.63
N ARG A 56 11.56 1.04 -6.81
CA ARG A 56 12.97 1.08 -7.20
C ARG A 56 13.85 0.36 -6.19
N LYS A 57 15.03 -0.03 -6.65
CA LYS A 57 16.15 -0.41 -5.79
C LYS A 57 16.85 0.88 -5.31
N ILE A 58 17.10 0.98 -4.01
CA ILE A 58 17.77 2.16 -3.41
C ILE A 58 19.16 1.84 -2.85
N ASP A 59 19.46 0.57 -2.61
CA ASP A 59 20.79 0.07 -2.23
C ASP A 59 20.95 -1.41 -2.66
N ASP A 60 22.12 -2.01 -2.46
CA ASP A 60 22.49 -3.36 -2.92
C ASP A 60 21.48 -4.46 -2.56
N ASN A 61 20.85 -4.38 -1.39
CA ASN A 61 19.81 -5.32 -0.95
C ASN A 61 18.58 -4.59 -0.38
N LEU A 62 18.27 -3.40 -0.88
CA LEU A 62 17.19 -2.58 -0.35
C LEU A 62 16.34 -1.99 -1.46
N TYR A 63 15.03 -2.15 -1.30
CA TYR A 63 14.04 -1.69 -2.24
C TYR A 63 13.08 -0.74 -1.54
N GLU A 64 12.73 0.33 -2.24
CA GLU A 64 11.59 1.16 -1.89
C GLU A 64 10.34 0.54 -2.50
N VAL A 65 9.38 0.23 -1.64
CA VAL A 65 8.08 -0.29 -2.03
C VAL A 65 6.98 0.66 -1.58
N MET A 66 5.83 0.61 -2.23
CA MET A 66 4.67 1.42 -1.89
C MET A 66 3.50 0.52 -1.55
N LYS A 67 2.88 0.78 -0.41
CA LYS A 67 1.74 -0.02 0.01
C LYS A 67 0.60 0.13 -0.99
N ALA A 68 -0.09 -0.99 -1.22
CA ALA A 68 -1.26 -1.06 -2.06
C ALA A 68 -2.40 -1.77 -1.31
N SER A 69 -3.63 -1.56 -1.79
CA SER A 69 -4.82 -2.19 -1.24
C SER A 69 -5.86 -2.44 -2.32
N ASP A 70 -6.55 -3.57 -2.25
CA ASP A 70 -7.73 -3.89 -3.05
C ASP A 70 -9.00 -3.19 -2.54
N TRP A 71 -8.95 -2.56 -1.36
CA TRP A 71 -10.03 -1.74 -0.81
C TRP A 71 -10.13 -0.36 -1.46
N TYR A 72 -10.23 -0.31 -2.80
CA TYR A 72 -10.21 0.92 -3.61
C TYR A 72 -11.35 1.91 -3.28
N HIS A 73 -12.40 1.46 -2.59
CA HIS A 73 -13.47 2.33 -2.09
C HIS A 73 -12.99 3.39 -1.09
N PHE A 74 -11.85 3.17 -0.44
CA PHE A 74 -11.22 4.14 0.46
C PHE A 74 -10.24 5.09 -0.25
N ALA A 75 -10.08 4.99 -1.58
CA ALA A 75 -9.21 5.87 -2.34
C ALA A 75 -9.52 7.36 -2.09
N THR A 76 -8.49 8.10 -1.73
CA THR A 76 -8.48 9.56 -1.61
C THR A 76 -7.76 10.17 -2.81
N GLY A 77 -7.82 11.50 -2.93
CA GLY A 77 -7.07 12.24 -3.95
C GLY A 77 -5.54 12.15 -3.81
N ARG A 78 -5.01 11.48 -2.78
CA ARG A 78 -3.59 11.18 -2.59
C ARG A 78 -3.21 9.78 -3.07
N ASP A 79 -4.18 9.00 -3.53
CA ASP A 79 -3.97 7.61 -3.95
C ASP A 79 -4.05 7.49 -5.47
N VAL A 80 -3.17 6.67 -6.03
CA VAL A 80 -3.21 6.30 -7.45
C VAL A 80 -4.04 5.02 -7.58
N ILE A 81 -5.06 5.05 -8.43
CA ILE A 81 -5.85 3.85 -8.74
C ILE A 81 -5.21 3.16 -9.94
N ILE A 82 -4.82 1.91 -9.76
CA ILE A 82 -4.31 1.04 -10.82
C ILE A 82 -5.33 -0.04 -11.15
N ASP A 83 -5.42 -0.40 -12.42
CA ASP A 83 -6.23 -1.51 -12.91
C ASP A 83 -5.30 -2.58 -13.47
N LEU A 84 -5.31 -3.74 -12.85
CA LEU A 84 -4.49 -4.90 -13.22
C LEU A 84 -5.25 -5.83 -14.18
N GLY A 85 -6.46 -5.45 -14.62
CA GLY A 85 -7.37 -6.26 -15.44
C GLY A 85 -8.07 -7.36 -14.64
N THR A 86 -7.39 -7.96 -13.65
CA THR A 86 -7.97 -8.94 -12.71
C THR A 86 -8.56 -8.28 -11.46
N MET A 87 -8.02 -7.14 -11.05
CA MET A 87 -8.47 -6.38 -9.90
C MET A 87 -8.12 -4.89 -10.03
N THR A 88 -8.88 -4.06 -9.33
CA THR A 88 -8.57 -2.64 -9.16
C THR A 88 -7.97 -2.44 -7.78
N MET A 89 -6.85 -1.72 -7.72
CA MET A 89 -6.15 -1.44 -6.47
C MET A 89 -5.90 0.05 -6.30
N ILE A 90 -5.68 0.47 -5.06
CA ILE A 90 -5.09 1.76 -4.72
C ILE A 90 -3.62 1.56 -4.37
N VAL A 91 -2.78 2.43 -4.89
CA VAL A 91 -1.39 2.62 -4.48
C VAL A 91 -1.34 3.86 -3.60
N GLU A 92 -0.95 3.65 -2.35
CA GLU A 92 -1.00 4.65 -1.29
C GLU A 92 0.26 5.51 -1.31
N SER A 93 0.18 6.68 -1.95
CA SER A 93 1.39 7.45 -2.30
C SER A 93 2.17 7.99 -1.11
N ASP A 94 1.54 8.05 0.07
CA ASP A 94 2.15 8.44 1.35
C ASP A 94 2.57 7.26 2.25
N CYS A 95 2.32 6.01 1.81
CA CYS A 95 2.64 4.80 2.57
C CYS A 95 3.73 3.98 1.87
N ASN A 96 4.87 4.62 1.55
CA ASN A 96 6.07 3.90 1.15
C ASN A 96 6.71 3.20 2.36
N PHE A 97 7.43 2.12 2.13
CA PHE A 97 8.27 1.48 3.13
C PHE A 97 9.39 0.74 2.43
N TYR A 98 10.32 0.19 3.21
CA TYR A 98 11.53 -0.38 2.65
C TYR A 98 11.56 -1.86 2.98
N LEU A 99 11.91 -2.68 1.99
CA LEU A 99 12.06 -4.13 2.11
C LEU A 99 13.35 -4.60 1.44
N THR A 100 13.92 -5.67 1.97
CA THR A 100 15.06 -6.38 1.37
C THR A 100 14.59 -7.34 0.29
N GLU A 101 15.51 -7.83 -0.54
CA GLU A 101 15.18 -8.82 -1.55
C GLU A 101 14.60 -10.10 -0.92
N GLU A 102 15.18 -10.53 0.20
CA GLU A 102 14.73 -11.72 0.93
C GLU A 102 13.30 -11.53 1.45
N GLU A 103 12.99 -10.38 2.04
CA GLU A 103 11.64 -10.07 2.54
C GLU A 103 10.62 -10.06 1.41
N ILE A 104 10.90 -9.38 0.29
CA ILE A 104 9.99 -9.34 -0.87
C ILE A 104 9.81 -10.74 -1.46
N SER A 105 10.87 -11.55 -1.52
CA SER A 105 10.81 -12.88 -2.12
C SER A 105 9.81 -13.82 -1.45
N ARG A 106 9.42 -13.55 -0.19
CA ARG A 106 8.42 -14.32 0.56
C ARG A 106 6.98 -14.01 0.14
N PHE A 107 6.77 -12.97 -0.67
CA PHE A 107 5.48 -12.61 -1.23
C PHE A 107 5.30 -13.19 -2.62
N ARG A 108 4.05 -13.40 -3.01
CA ARG A 108 3.69 -13.84 -4.35
C ARG A 108 3.62 -12.63 -5.28
N LEU A 109 4.37 -12.66 -6.38
CA LEU A 109 4.14 -11.75 -7.50
C LEU A 109 2.79 -12.10 -8.14
N ILE A 110 1.84 -11.16 -8.12
CA ILE A 110 0.49 -11.36 -8.67
C ILE A 110 0.28 -10.64 -9.99
N ASP A 111 0.97 -9.53 -10.21
CA ASP A 111 0.89 -8.77 -11.46
C ASP A 111 2.08 -7.81 -11.59
N ARG A 112 2.11 -7.02 -12.67
CA ARG A 112 3.10 -5.98 -12.93
C ARG A 112 2.44 -4.75 -13.54
N ILE A 113 2.88 -3.60 -13.08
CA ILE A 113 2.67 -2.33 -13.78
C ILE A 113 3.88 -2.06 -14.68
N ASP A 114 3.67 -1.31 -15.75
CA ASP A 114 4.76 -0.91 -16.64
C ASP A 114 5.66 0.18 -16.02
N ASP A 115 6.81 0.41 -16.66
CA ASP A 115 7.78 1.41 -16.23
C ASP A 115 7.19 2.83 -16.26
N GLU A 116 6.30 3.11 -17.21
CA GLU A 116 5.64 4.40 -17.34
C GLU A 116 4.74 4.69 -16.13
N MET A 117 3.91 3.72 -15.71
CA MET A 117 3.06 3.83 -14.53
C MET A 117 3.90 3.91 -13.25
N THR A 118 4.96 3.12 -13.16
CA THR A 118 5.90 3.19 -12.03
C THR A 118 6.51 4.59 -11.91
N ASP A 119 6.88 5.21 -13.03
CA ASP A 119 7.37 6.59 -13.06
C ASP A 119 6.31 7.61 -12.65
N LYS A 120 5.09 7.48 -13.20
CA LYS A 120 3.95 8.33 -12.82
C LYS A 120 3.65 8.26 -11.33
N ILE A 121 3.67 7.08 -10.70
CA ILE A 121 3.44 6.93 -9.25
C ILE A 121 4.48 7.70 -8.45
N LYS A 122 5.77 7.56 -8.79
CA LYS A 122 6.85 8.30 -8.11
C LYS A 122 6.65 9.81 -8.25
N ARG A 123 6.43 10.29 -9.47
CA ARG A 123 6.23 11.73 -9.75
C ARG A 123 4.99 12.29 -9.07
N PHE A 124 3.89 11.52 -9.07
CA PHE A 124 2.66 11.88 -8.37
C PHE A 124 2.89 12.07 -6.87
N ARG A 125 3.64 11.17 -6.23
CA ARG A 125 4.01 11.32 -4.81
C ARG A 125 4.78 12.61 -4.54
N GLU A 126 5.68 13.00 -5.44
CA GLU A 126 6.44 14.26 -5.32
C GLU A 126 5.58 15.52 -5.59
N GLY A 127 4.29 15.34 -5.88
CA GLY A 127 3.34 16.43 -6.12
C GLY A 127 3.32 16.95 -7.56
N GLU A 128 3.94 16.22 -8.50
CA GLU A 128 3.85 16.56 -9.92
C GLU A 128 2.44 16.31 -10.48
N ASP A 129 2.02 17.18 -11.40
CA ASP A 129 0.77 17.00 -12.13
C ASP A 129 0.96 15.96 -13.24
N VAL A 130 0.66 14.71 -12.90
CA VAL A 130 0.70 13.57 -13.82
C VAL A 130 -0.70 13.02 -14.06
N ASP A 131 -0.90 12.54 -15.29
CA ASP A 131 -2.13 11.90 -15.73
C ASP A 131 -2.22 10.47 -15.16
N VAL A 132 -2.80 10.39 -13.96
CA VAL A 132 -3.12 9.15 -13.25
C VAL A 132 -4.55 9.21 -12.73
N LYS A 133 -5.21 8.05 -12.68
CA LYS A 133 -6.52 7.92 -12.04
C LYS A 133 -6.35 8.05 -10.53
N LYS A 134 -7.13 8.93 -9.90
CA LYS A 134 -7.03 9.27 -8.47
C LYS A 134 -8.32 8.94 -7.75
N GLY A 135 -8.23 8.69 -6.44
CA GLY A 135 -9.41 8.63 -5.58
C GLY A 135 -10.08 9.99 -5.40
N PHE A 136 -11.12 10.02 -4.55
CA PHE A 136 -11.89 11.23 -4.30
C PHE A 136 -11.77 11.66 -2.83
N THR A 137 -11.31 12.89 -2.59
CA THR A 137 -11.34 13.51 -1.26
C THR A 137 -12.51 14.50 -1.18
N PRO A 138 -13.54 14.24 -0.34
CA PRO A 138 -14.65 15.18 -0.19
C PRO A 138 -14.20 16.53 0.39
N MET A 139 -14.72 17.64 -0.15
CA MET A 139 -14.48 18.99 0.36
C MET A 139 -14.94 19.19 1.81
N SER A 140 -15.88 18.36 2.30
CA SER A 140 -16.33 18.38 3.70
C SER A 140 -15.22 18.08 4.71
N LYS A 141 -14.07 17.56 4.28
CA LYS A 141 -12.86 17.45 5.10
C LYS A 141 -12.26 18.82 5.46
N TYR A 142 -12.46 19.82 4.61
CA TYR A 142 -11.90 21.17 4.74
C TYR A 142 -12.90 22.19 5.30
N ILE A 143 -14.17 21.82 5.40
CA ILE A 143 -15.23 22.63 5.97
C ILE A 143 -15.63 21.93 7.27
N ASN A 144 -15.35 22.54 8.43
CA ASN A 144 -15.67 22.03 9.78
C ASN A 144 -17.17 21.69 9.94
N LEU A 145 -17.59 20.57 9.35
CA LEU A 145 -18.88 19.93 9.53
C LEU A 145 -18.63 18.83 10.56
N GLY A 146 -19.11 19.07 11.78
CA GLY A 146 -18.72 18.40 13.03
C GLY A 146 -18.60 16.87 13.01
N ASP A 147 -17.80 16.37 13.95
CA ASP A 147 -17.64 15.01 14.49
C ASP A 147 -17.54 13.80 13.54
N TYR A 148 -17.65 13.97 12.23
CA TYR A 148 -17.42 12.90 11.26
C TYR A 148 -15.93 12.82 10.92
N LYS A 149 -15.17 12.03 11.69
CA LYS A 149 -13.86 11.52 11.25
C LYS A 149 -14.10 10.79 9.92
N ASP A 150 -13.50 11.27 8.84
CA ASP A 150 -13.58 10.58 7.54
C ASP A 150 -12.99 9.18 7.71
N ILE A 151 -13.82 8.17 7.48
CA ILE A 151 -13.46 6.76 7.67
C ILE A 151 -12.30 6.35 6.75
N ARG A 152 -12.09 7.07 5.64
CA ARG A 152 -10.91 6.90 4.78
C ARG A 152 -9.62 7.25 5.51
N GLU A 153 -9.63 8.27 6.36
CA GLU A 153 -8.45 8.63 7.18
C GLU A 153 -8.19 7.58 8.25
N ALA A 154 -9.25 7.03 8.85
CA ALA A 154 -9.10 5.91 9.78
C ALA A 154 -8.50 4.68 9.08
N PHE A 155 -8.94 4.39 7.85
CA PHE A 155 -8.34 3.37 7.00
C PHE A 155 -6.85 3.65 6.74
N LYS A 156 -6.48 4.87 6.32
CA LYS A 156 -5.07 5.26 6.09
C LYS A 156 -4.20 5.14 7.34
N GLU A 157 -4.72 5.55 8.49
CA GLU A 157 -4.02 5.41 9.77
C GLU A 157 -3.74 3.92 10.09
N GLU A 158 -4.71 3.04 9.88
CA GLU A 158 -4.52 1.60 10.08
C GLU A 158 -3.57 0.99 9.05
N GLU A 159 -3.65 1.40 7.78
CA GLU A 159 -2.73 0.93 6.74
C GLU A 159 -1.28 1.30 7.06
N PHE A 160 -1.03 2.54 7.50
CA PHE A 160 0.30 3.01 7.88
C PHE A 160 0.82 2.30 9.14
N LYS A 161 -0.03 2.07 10.16
CA LYS A 161 0.37 1.36 11.39
C LYS A 161 0.96 -0.02 11.11
N GLN A 162 0.44 -0.73 10.12
CA GLN A 162 0.93 -2.06 9.75
C GLN A 162 2.39 -2.05 9.28
N ILE A 163 2.82 -0.99 8.58
CA ILE A 163 4.14 -0.88 7.96
C ILE A 163 5.06 0.13 8.64
N ARG A 164 4.62 0.77 9.72
CA ARG A 164 5.30 1.91 10.37
C ARG A 164 6.77 1.63 10.69
N GLU A 165 7.11 0.46 11.22
CA GLU A 165 8.50 0.11 11.53
C GLU A 165 9.36 -0.01 10.26
N TYR A 166 8.81 -0.61 9.20
CA TYR A 166 9.48 -0.74 7.90
C TYR A 166 9.58 0.58 7.15
N HIS A 167 8.66 1.52 7.41
CA HIS A 167 8.75 2.89 6.93
C HIS A 167 9.89 3.65 7.61
N LEU A 168 10.01 3.53 8.94
CA LEU A 168 11.00 4.26 9.74
C LEU A 168 12.44 3.72 9.60
N ARG A 169 12.61 2.47 9.17
CA ARG A 169 13.94 1.84 9.05
C ARG A 169 14.93 2.60 8.15
N ILE A 170 14.44 3.44 7.23
CA ILE A 170 15.30 4.31 6.42
C ILE A 170 16.17 5.24 7.26
N PHE A 171 15.70 5.68 8.43
CA PHE A 171 16.48 6.55 9.30
C PHE A 171 17.66 5.82 9.95
N GLU A 172 17.52 4.52 10.20
CA GLU A 172 18.62 3.69 10.69
C GLU A 172 19.69 3.57 9.61
N LEU A 173 19.28 3.32 8.36
CA LEU A 173 20.16 3.21 7.20
C LEU A 173 20.87 4.52 6.84
N LEU A 174 20.20 5.67 6.99
CA LEU A 174 20.81 6.98 6.77
C LEU A 174 21.72 7.44 7.91
N SER A 175 21.70 6.74 9.04
CA SER A 175 22.53 7.06 10.22
C SER A 175 23.88 6.32 10.24
N GLU A 176 24.07 5.35 9.35
CA GLU A 176 25.33 4.64 9.09
C GLU A 176 26.17 5.37 8.01
#